data_AF-A0A7K8I9J3-F1
#
_entry.id   AF-A0A7K8I9J3-F1
#
_cell.length_a   1.000
_cell.length_b   1.000
_cell.length_c   1.000
_cell.angle_alpha   90.00
_cell.angle_beta   90.00
_cell.angle_gamma   90.00
#
_symmetry.space_group_name_H-M   'P 1'
#
loop_
_entity.id
_entity.type
_entity.pdbx_description
1 polymer ?
#
loop_
_entity_poly.entity_id
_entity_poly.type
_entity_poly.pdbx_seq_one_letter_code
_entity_poly.pdbx_strand_id
1 'polypeptide(L)' 'NHHLAVGFKLLQEEHCDIFQNLTKKQRQTLRKMVIDMVLATDMSKHMSLLADLKTMVETKKVTSSGVLLLDNYTDRI' A
#
# COMPACT_ATOMS: atom_id res chain seq x y z
N ASN A 1 8.56 -10.21 -3.62
CA ASN A 1 9.57 -10.44 -2.54
C ASN A 1 10.96 -9.95 -2.88
N HIS A 2 11.61 -10.46 -3.93
CA HIS A 2 12.95 -9.99 -4.32
C HIS A 2 13.02 -8.47 -4.60
N HIS A 3 12.08 -7.92 -5.37
CA HIS A 3 12.01 -6.47 -5.66
C HIS A 3 11.98 -5.60 -4.40
N LEU A 4 11.19 -5.99 -3.40
CA LEU A 4 11.12 -5.30 -2.10
C LEU A 4 12.44 -5.39 -1.35
N ALA A 5 13.04 -6.59 -1.30
CA ALA A 5 14.31 -6.80 -0.61
C ALA A 5 15.42 -5.92 -1.19
N VAL A 6 15.56 -5.90 -2.52
CA VAL A 6 16.55 -5.06 -3.22
C VAL A 6 16.27 -3.58 -2.96
N GLY A 7 15.04 -3.11 -3.17
CA GLY A 7 14.68 -1.70 -2.97
C GLY A 7 14.96 -1.21 -1.55
N PHE A 8 14.59 -1.99 -0.53
CA PHE A 8 14.88 -1.62 0.87
C PHE A 8 16.36 -1.77 1.25
N LYS A 9 17.13 -2.59 0.54
CA LYS A 9 18.57 -2.74 0.77
C LYS A 9 19.34 -1.54 0.22
N LEU A 10 18.96 -1.01 -0.95
CA LEU A 10 19.59 0.17 -1.55
C LEU A 10 19.50 1.41 -0.64
N LEU A 11 18.44 1.54 0.16
CA LEU A 11 18.31 2.64 1.14
C LEU A 11 19.38 2.62 2.25
N GLN A 12 20.11 1.51 2.41
CA GLN A 12 21.19 1.38 3.38
C GLN A 12 22.56 1.79 2.81
N GLU A 13 22.62 2.12 1.51
CA GLU A 13 23.84 2.64 0.89
C GLU A 13 24.11 4.08 1.31
N GLU A 14 25.37 4.50 1.15
CA GLU A 14 25.82 5.84 1.54
C GLU A 14 25.02 6.92 0.80
N HIS A 15 24.46 7.88 1.55
CA HIS A 15 23.61 8.96 1.02
C HIS A 15 22.33 8.52 0.27
N CYS A 16 21.89 7.27 0.41
CA CYS A 16 20.70 6.75 -0.29
C CYS A 16 19.42 6.67 0.55
N ASP A 17 19.45 6.98 1.84
CA ASP A 17 18.26 6.94 2.70
C ASP A 17 17.35 8.17 2.47
N ILE A 18 16.52 8.10 1.42
CA ILE A 18 15.52 9.14 1.09
C ILE A 18 14.44 9.30 2.18
N PHE A 19 14.36 8.37 3.14
CA PHE A 19 13.41 8.41 4.25
C PHE A 19 14.05 8.86 5.57
N GLN A 20 15.30 9.34 5.57
CA GLN A 20 16.07 9.73 6.77
C GLN A 20 15.32 10.64 7.74
N ASN A 21 14.50 11.56 7.23
CA ASN A 21 13.79 12.54 8.03
C ASN A 21 12.39 12.08 8.50
N LEU A 22 11.98 10.84 8.17
CA LEU A 22 10.73 10.28 8.65
C LEU A 22 10.88 9.77 10.08
N THR A 23 9.85 9.99 10.89
CA THR A 23 9.75 9.38 12.22
C THR A 23 9.72 7.86 12.12
N LYS A 24 10.10 7.16 13.19
CA LYS A 24 10.04 5.69 13.25
C LYS A 24 8.64 5.14 12.90
N LYS A 25 7.58 5.80 13.38
CA LYS A 25 6.19 5.43 13.08
C LYS A 25 5.87 5.59 11.59
N GLN A 26 6.24 6.71 10.98
CA GLN A 26 6.03 6.95 9.55
C GLN A 26 6.77 5.92 8.69
N ARG A 27 8.02 5.58 9.04
CA ARG A 27 8.79 4.53 8.35
C ARG A 27 8.13 3.17 8.42
N GLN A 28 7.59 2.79 9.58
CA GLN A 28 6.86 1.53 9.75
C GLN A 28 5.60 1.49 8.87
N THR A 29 4.81 2.57 8.88
CA THR A 29 3.60 2.67 8.03
C THR A 29 3.97 2.63 6.55
N LEU A 30 4.95 3.40 6.12
CA LEU A 30 5.43 3.43 4.73
C LEU A 30 5.90 2.05 4.28
N ARG A 31 6.73 1.39 5.10
CA ARG A 31 7.23 0.05 4.79
C ARG A 31 6.08 -0.94 4.61
N LYS A 32 5.08 -0.91 5.47
CA LYS A 32 3.91 -1.78 5.36
C LYS A 32 3.14 -1.53 4.05
N MET A 33 2.81 -0.27 3.75
CA MET A 33 2.08 0.08 2.53
C MET A 33 2.84 -0.32 1.25
N VAL A 34 4.15 -0.05 1.19
CA VAL A 34 4.99 -0.41 0.03
C VAL A 34 5.02 -1.93 -0.17
N ILE A 35 5.12 -2.70 0.92
CA ILE A 35 5.08 -4.17 0.85
C ILE A 35 3.72 -4.65 0.33
N ASP A 36 2.61 -4.14 0.90
CA ASP A 36 1.26 -4.51 0.52
C ASP A 36 1.04 -4.23 -1.00
N MET A 37 1.40 -3.04 -1.49
CA MET A 37 1.27 -2.65 -2.90
C MET A 37 2.13 -3.47 -3.86
N VAL A 38 3.42 -3.68 -3.56
CA VAL A 38 4.30 -4.44 -4.48
C VAL A 38 3.96 -5.93 -4.48
N LEU A 39 3.49 -6.49 -3.37
CA LEU A 39 3.03 -7.88 -3.35
C LEU A 39 1.68 -8.08 -4.05
N ALA A 40 0.90 -7.01 -4.25
CA ALA A 40 -0.34 -7.03 -5.01
C ALA A 40 -0.11 -7.05 -6.54
N THR A 41 1.11 -6.74 -7.01
CA THR A 41 1.45 -6.84 -8.46
C THR A 41 1.69 -8.28 -8.93
N ASP A 42 1.68 -9.26 -8.00
CA ASP A 42 1.74 -10.67 -8.34
C ASP A 42 0.47 -11.10 -9.07
N MET A 43 0.59 -11.48 -10.34
CA MET A 43 -0.55 -11.84 -11.18
C MET A 43 -1.32 -13.07 -10.68
N SER A 44 -0.72 -13.92 -9.84
CA SER A 44 -1.46 -15.00 -9.17
C SER A 44 -2.57 -14.48 -8.23
N LYS A 45 -2.47 -13.23 -7.76
CA LYS A 45 -3.46 -12.59 -6.89
C LYS A 45 -4.51 -11.78 -7.63
N HIS A 46 -4.36 -11.59 -8.95
CA HIS A 46 -5.20 -10.69 -9.74
C HIS A 46 -6.70 -10.92 -9.53
N MET A 47 -7.15 -12.19 -9.57
CA MET A 47 -8.57 -12.51 -9.45
C MET A 47 -9.13 -12.26 -8.05
N SER A 48 -8.33 -12.45 -7.00
CA SER A 48 -8.72 -12.12 -5.64
C SER A 48 -8.91 -10.61 -5.48
N LEU A 49 -7.93 -9.81 -5.92
CA LEU A 49 -7.99 -8.36 -5.83
C LEU A 49 -9.15 -7.77 -6.65
N LEU A 50 -9.45 -8.37 -7.81
CA LEU A 50 -10.61 -7.97 -8.61
C LEU A 50 -11.94 -8.28 -7.90
N ALA A 51 -12.05 -9.40 -7.18
CA ALA A 51 -13.24 -9.74 -6.40
C ALA A 51 -13.43 -8.78 -5.22
N ASP A 52 -12.34 -8.43 -4.53
CA ASP A 52 -12.36 -7.45 -3.44
C ASP A 52 -12.81 -6.08 -3.95
N LEU A 53 -12.28 -5.64 -5.10
CA LEU A 53 -12.70 -4.39 -5.74
C LEU A 53 -14.18 -4.38 -6.14
N LYS A 54 -14.70 -5.48 -6.69
CA LYS A 54 -16.14 -5.59 -7.01
C LYS A 54 -17.00 -5.43 -5.76
N THR A 55 -16.63 -6.14 -4.69
CA THR A 55 -17.33 -6.06 -3.39
C THR A 55 -17.29 -4.64 -2.82
N MET A 56 -16.14 -3.95 -2.93
CA MET A 56 -16.01 -2.56 -2.52
C MET A 56 -16.94 -1.63 -3.32
N VAL A 57 -17.06 -1.83 -4.63
CA VAL A 57 -17.97 -1.03 -5.47
C VAL A 57 -19.44 -1.26 -5.12
N GLU A 58 -19.82 -2.49 -4.78
CA GLU A 58 -21.18 -2.85 -4.37
C GLU A 58 -21.56 -2.28 -3.00
N THR A 59 -20.59 -2.18 -2.09
CA THR A 59 -20.80 -1.75 -0.70
C THR A 59 -20.37 -0.31 -0.41
N LYS A 60 -19.90 0.43 -1.43
CA LYS A 60 -19.33 1.77 -1.27
C LYS A 60 -20.30 2.74 -0.62
N LYS A 61 -19.77 3.53 0.32
CA LYS A 61 -20.46 4.70 0.87
C LYS A 61 -19.84 5.95 0.26
N VAL A 62 -20.68 6.89 -0.15
CA VAL A 62 -20.28 8.15 -0.77
C VAL A 62 -20.84 9.30 0.06
N THR A 63 -20.04 10.33 0.29
CA THR A 63 -20.49 11.57 0.95
C THR A 63 -21.49 12.31 0.07
N SER A 64 -22.19 13.29 0.66
CA SER A 64 -23.06 14.21 -0.09
C SER A 64 -22.30 15.01 -1.17
N SER A 65 -20.99 15.16 -1.03
CA SER A 65 -20.10 15.80 -2.01
C SER A 65 -19.56 14.86 -3.10
N GLY A 66 -19.97 13.59 -3.10
CA GLY A 66 -19.53 12.62 -4.11
C GLY A 66 -18.18 11.93 -3.83
N VAL A 67 -17.62 12.09 -2.62
CA VAL A 67 -16.32 11.51 -2.23
C VAL A 67 -16.52 10.13 -1.60
N LEU A 68 -15.68 9.15 -1.97
CA LEU A 68 -15.68 7.82 -1.34
C LEU A 68 -15.28 7.90 0.14
N LEU A 69 -16.04 7.20 0.98
CA LEU A 69 -15.72 7.03 2.39
C LEU A 69 -14.92 5.73 2.58
N LEU A 70 -13.65 5.87 2.99
CA LEU A 70 -12.73 4.78 3.30
C LEU A 70 -12.20 4.96 4.72
N ASP A 71 -12.94 4.40 5.68
CA ASP A 71 -12.77 4.74 7.10
C ASP A 71 -11.56 4.05 7.75
N ASN A 72 -11.24 2.83 7.30
CA ASN A 72 -10.17 2.03 7.89
C ASN A 72 -8.96 1.90 6.95
N TYR A 73 -7.87 1.28 7.43
CA TYR A 73 -6.66 1.09 6.61
C TYR A 73 -6.89 0.08 5.49
N THR A 74 -7.64 -0.99 5.76
CA THR A 74 -7.92 -2.07 4.81
C THR A 74 -8.69 -1.58 3.60
N ASP A 75 -9.63 -0.65 3.77
CA ASP A 75 -10.38 -0.06 2.66
C ASP A 75 -9.52 0.87 1.78
N ARG A 76 -8.41 1.40 2.34
CA ARG A 76 -7.53 2.36 1.67
C ARG A 76 -6.33 1.72 0.96
N ILE A 77 -5.93 0.52 1.37
CA ILE A 77 -4.76 -0.19 0.83
C ILE A 77 -5.19 -1.19 -0.26
#